data_AF-A0A0F6RLT0-F1
#
_entry.id   AF-A0A0F6RLT0-F1
#
_cell.length_a   1.000
_cell.length_b   1.000
_cell.length_c   1.000
_cell.angle_alpha   90.00
_cell.angle_beta   90.00
_cell.angle_gamma   90.00
#
_symmetry.space_group_name_H-M   'P 1'
#
loop_
_entity.id
_entity.type
_entity.pdbx_description
1 polymer ?
#
loop_
_entity_poly.entity_id
_entity_poly.type
_entity_poly.pdbx_seq_one_letter_code
_entity_poly.pdbx_strand_id
1 'polypeptide(L)' 'MTIQEFQKWYSNELVPKADSRDFINVPIRNIQGEYMVLRPASVIAIRVEPVFFGSVERI' A
#
# COMPACT_ATOMS: atom_id res chain seq x y z
N MET A 1 4.07 0.26 6.38
CA MET A 1 2.62 0.55 6.46
C MET A 1 2.04 -0.48 7.42
N THR A 2 1.17 -0.10 8.35
CA THR A 2 0.46 -1.09 9.18
C THR A 2 -0.69 -1.70 8.37
N ILE A 3 -1.24 -2.83 8.82
CA ILE A 3 -2.39 -3.45 8.14
C ILE A 3 -3.62 -2.52 8.17
N GLN A 4 -3.83 -1.77 9.26
CA GLN A 4 -4.94 -0.84 9.41
C GLN A 4 -4.83 0.34 8.44
N GLU A 5 -3.62 0.87 8.24
CA GLU A 5 -3.38 1.92 7.24
C GLU A 5 -3.62 1.41 5.82
N PHE A 6 -3.17 0.18 5.51
CA PHE A 6 -3.44 -0.45 4.23
C PHE A 6 -4.95 -0.59 4.01
N GLN A 7 -5.69 -1.10 4.99
CA GLN A 7 -7.15 -1.28 4.90
C GLN A 7 -7.86 0.05 4.62
N LYS A 8 -7.44 1.13 5.30
CA LYS A 8 -7.99 2.47 5.09
C LYS A 8 -7.70 2.99 3.67
N TRP A 9 -6.48 2.84 3.17
CA TRP A 9 -6.15 3.24 1.79
C TRP A 9 -6.89 2.38 0.76
N TYR A 10 -6.94 1.07 0.96
CA TYR A 10 -7.63 0.13 0.09
C TYR A 10 -9.11 0.50 -0.05
N SER A 11 -9.81 0.72 1.06
CA SER A 11 -11.25 1.05 1.05
C SER A 11 -11.57 2.44 0.52
N ASN A 12 -10.71 3.44 0.78
CA ASN A 12 -11.04 4.84 0.53
C ASN A 12 -10.44 5.39 -0.78
N GLU A 13 -9.35 4.78 -1.28
CA GLU A 13 -8.67 5.25 -2.48
C GLU A 13 -8.75 4.24 -3.62
N LEU A 14 -8.35 2.99 -3.37
CA LEU A 14 -8.25 2.00 -4.46
C LEU A 14 -9.64 1.51 -4.90
N VAL A 15 -10.46 1.02 -3.97
CA VAL A 15 -11.78 0.42 -4.29
C VAL A 15 -12.72 1.40 -5.00
N PRO A 16 -12.89 2.66 -4.56
CA PRO A 16 -13.77 3.61 -5.24
C PRO A 16 -13.32 3.97 -6.65
N LYS A 17 -12.04 3.74 -6.96
CA LYS A 17 -11.41 4.01 -8.26
C LYS A 17 -11.09 2.74 -9.02
N ALA A 18 -11.69 1.59 -8.69
CA ALA A 18 -11.30 0.29 -9.24
C ALA A 18 -11.31 0.24 -10.78
N ASP A 19 -12.25 0.92 -11.44
CA ASP A 19 -12.34 1.00 -12.91
C ASP A 19 -11.55 2.17 -13.51
N SER A 20 -10.96 3.02 -12.67
CA SER A 20 -10.20 4.17 -13.12
C SER A 20 -8.91 3.73 -13.81
N ARG A 21 -8.67 4.35 -14.96
CA ARG A 21 -7.37 4.28 -15.64
C ARG A 21 -6.44 5.40 -15.19
N ASP A 22 -6.85 6.31 -14.32
CA ASP A 22 -5.97 7.36 -13.80
C ASP A 22 -4.96 6.80 -12.80
N PHE A 23 -3.89 7.55 -12.57
CA PHE A 23 -2.90 7.20 -11.57
C PHE A 23 -3.38 7.60 -10.16
N ILE A 24 -3.24 6.68 -9.21
CA ILE A 24 -3.40 6.96 -7.78
C ILE A 24 -2.08 6.72 -7.06
N ASN A 25 -1.82 7.47 -5.99
CA ASN A 25 -0.67 7.25 -5.14
C ASN A 25 -0.84 5.97 -4.29
N VAL A 26 0.23 5.19 -4.22
CA VAL A 26 0.36 4.03 -3.34
C VAL A 26 1.21 4.43 -2.14
N PRO A 27 0.74 4.23 -0.90
CA PRO A 27 1.51 4.56 0.29
C PRO A 27 2.75 3.66 0.37
N ILE A 28 3.94 4.27 0.23
CA ILE A 28 5.23 3.63 0.48
C ILE A 28 5.84 4.23 1.74
N ARG A 29 6.49 3.40 2.56
CA ARG A 29 7.27 3.86 3.71
C ARG A 29 8.75 3.69 3.41
N ASN A 30 9.58 4.50 4.04
CA ASN A 30 11.04 4.38 4.08
C ASN A 30 11.79 4.74 2.77
N ILE A 31 11.18 5.52 1.89
CA ILE A 31 11.84 6.04 0.69
C ILE A 31 11.58 7.55 0.61
N GLN A 32 12.64 8.35 0.81
CA GLN A 32 12.53 9.81 0.80
C GLN A 32 12.58 10.34 -0.64
N GLY A 33 11.65 11.22 -0.99
CA GLY A 33 11.61 11.86 -2.31
C GLY A 33 11.03 11.01 -3.45
N GLU A 34 10.59 9.78 -3.16
CA GLU A 34 9.96 8.89 -4.13
C GLU A 34 8.47 8.74 -3.87
N TYR A 35 7.72 8.51 -4.94
CA TYR A 35 6.29 8.24 -4.93
C TYR A 35 6.01 7.07 -5.86
N MET A 36 5.15 6.15 -5.41
CA MET A 36 4.67 5.07 -6.26
C MET A 36 3.25 5.39 -6.70
N VAL A 37 2.97 5.23 -8.00
CA VAL A 37 1.63 5.38 -8.55
C VAL A 37 1.22 4.13 -9.32
N LEU A 38 -0.06 3.81 -9.30
CA LEU A 38 -0.62 2.72 -10.11
C LEU A 38 -1.94 3.12 -10.76
N ARG A 39 -2.33 2.40 -11.80
CA ARG A 39 -3.68 2.47 -12.38
C ARG A 39 -4.54 1.38 -11.74
N PRO A 40 -5.59 1.73 -10.97
CA PRO A 40 -6.41 0.73 -10.28
C PRO A 40 -6.97 -0.35 -11.21
N ALA A 41 -7.44 0.04 -12.40
CA ALA A 41 -7.99 -0.89 -13.40
C ALA A 41 -6.97 -1.92 -13.94
N SER A 42 -5.67 -1.76 -13.64
CA SER A 42 -4.62 -2.70 -14.04
C SER A 42 -4.18 -3.63 -12.90
N VAL A 43 -4.78 -3.51 -11.71
CA VAL A 43 -4.45 -4.35 -10.55
C VAL A 43 -5.26 -5.65 -10.63
N ILE A 44 -4.57 -6.78 -10.79
CA ILE A 44 -5.21 -8.11 -10.86
C ILE A 44 -5.37 -8.72 -9.46
N ALA A 45 -4.34 -8.59 -8.61
CA ALA A 45 -4.33 -9.11 -7.25
C ALA A 45 -3.40 -8.28 -6.36
N ILE A 46 -3.69 -8.24 -5.06
CA ILE A 46 -2.84 -7.63 -4.04
C ILE A 46 -2.56 -8.66 -2.96
N ARG A 47 -1.29 -8.94 -2.71
CA ARG A 47 -0.84 -9.74 -1.56
C ARG A 47 -0.29 -8.80 -0.49
N VAL A 48 -0.82 -8.92 0.73
CA VAL A 48 -0.39 -8.13 1.88
C VAL A 48 0.13 -9.06 2.95
N GLU A 49 1.37 -8.84 3.39
CA GLU A 49 1.99 -9.61 4.46
C GLU A 49 2.35 -8.70 5.63
N PRO A 50 2.06 -9.12 6.87
CA PRO A 50 2.54 -8.39 8.05
C PRO A 50 4.06 -8.53 8.15
N VAL A 51 4.76 -7.40 8.31
CA VAL A 51 6.19 -7.40 8.63
C VAL A 51 6.32 -7.33 10.15
N PHE A 52 6.69 -8.46 10.75
CA PHE A 52 7.07 -8.51 12.15
C PHE A 52 8.58 -8.24 12.24
N PHE A 53 8.97 -7.07 12.75
CA PHE A 53 10.34 -6.89 13.21
C PHE A 53 10.48 -7.71 14.48
N GLY A 54 11.09 -8.88 14.39
CA GLY A 54 11.41 -9.68 15.56
C GLY A 54 12.28 -8.85 16.51
N SER A 55 11.85 -8.72 17.76
CA SER A 55 12.66 -8.19 18.85
C SER A 55 13.81 -9.16 19.09
N VAL A 56 14.91 -8.97 18.36
CA VAL A 56 16.23 -9.38 18.82
C VAL A 56 17.00 -8.11 19.11
N GLU A 57 16.58 -7.41 20.15
CA GLU A 57 17.54 -6.71 20.99
C GLU A 57 18.41 -7.83 21.60
N ARG A 58 19.60 -8.03 21.04
CA ARG A 58 20.61 -8.83 21.72
C ARG A 58 21.00 -8.04 22.96
N ILE A 59 20.62 -8.59 24.12
CA ILE A 59 21.17 -8.31 25.46
C ILE A 59 22.64 -7.92 25.43
#